data_AF-A0A8X6VGC4-F1
#
_entry.id   AF-A0A8X6VGC4-F1
#
_cell.length_a   1.000
_cell.length_b   1.000
_cell.length_c   1.000
_cell.angle_alpha   90.00
_cell.angle_beta   90.00
_cell.angle_gamma   90.00
#
_symmetry.space_group_name_H-M   'P 1'
#
loop_
_entity.id
_entity.type
_entity.pdbx_description
1 polymer ?
#
loop_
_entity_poly.entity_id
_entity_poly.type
_entity_poly.pdbx_seq_one_letter_code
_entity_poly.pdbx_strand_id
1 'polypeptide(L)'
;MKKHQETQRNVSPSEQEEDERGPLPTSVIKDLLKEWEAVRAMVLEWHPNQADVSRIGDLYNDNAINFFRKILKKREKQSTLAMFVNDP
;
A
#
# COMPACT_ATOMS: atom_id res chain seq x y z
N MET A 1 -49.10 8.01 -10.87
CA MET A 1 -48.00 8.98 -10.71
C MET A 1 -46.72 8.23 -10.38
N LYS A 2 -45.69 8.41 -11.22
CA LYS A 2 -44.23 8.27 -11.01
C LYS A 2 -43.65 6.92 -10.57
N LYS A 3 -43.04 6.24 -11.56
CA LYS A 3 -41.94 5.29 -11.42
C LYS A 3 -40.77 5.93 -10.67
N HIS A 4 -40.09 5.19 -9.79
CA HIS A 4 -38.68 5.40 -9.49
C HIS A 4 -37.93 4.09 -9.70
N GLN A 5 -37.10 4.12 -10.73
CA GLN A 5 -36.06 3.16 -11.06
C GLN A 5 -34.72 3.81 -10.69
N GLU A 6 -33.75 2.96 -10.35
CA GLU A 6 -32.30 3.23 -10.31
C GLU A 6 -31.78 4.02 -9.08
N THR A 7 -30.65 3.68 -8.45
CA THR A 7 -29.43 3.06 -8.98
C THR A 7 -28.71 2.26 -7.89
N GLN A 8 -28.23 1.07 -8.26
CA GLN A 8 -27.26 0.28 -7.50
C GLN A 8 -26.01 1.12 -7.21
N ARG A 9 -25.63 1.30 -5.94
CA ARG A 9 -24.28 1.74 -5.59
C ARG A 9 -23.51 0.55 -5.04
N ASN A 10 -23.21 -0.39 -5.93
CA ASN A 10 -22.15 -1.37 -5.70
C ASN A 10 -20.82 -0.61 -5.82
N VAL A 11 -20.38 0.07 -4.74
CA VAL A 11 -19.00 0.58 -4.70
C VAL A 11 -18.12 -0.58 -4.28
N SER A 12 -17.81 -1.44 -5.25
CA SER A 12 -16.55 -2.16 -5.17
C SER A 12 -15.47 -1.10 -5.38
N PRO A 13 -14.58 -0.82 -4.41
CA PRO A 13 -13.48 0.09 -4.66
C PRO A 13 -12.63 -0.51 -5.78
N SER A 14 -12.72 0.17 -6.91
CA SER A 14 -11.99 -0.04 -8.16
C SER A 14 -10.67 -0.77 -7.95
N GLU A 15 -10.55 -1.95 -8.57
CA GLU A 15 -9.25 -2.47 -8.94
C GLU A 15 -8.61 -1.42 -9.86
N GLN A 16 -7.70 -0.64 -9.27
CA GLN A 16 -6.82 0.29 -9.98
C GLN A 16 -7.59 1.42 -10.68
N GLU A 17 -7.92 2.47 -9.91
CA GLU A 17 -7.76 3.81 -10.48
C GLU A 17 -6.27 3.93 -10.88
N GLU A 18 -5.97 3.67 -12.15
CA GLU A 18 -4.68 4.02 -12.74
C GLU A 18 -4.55 5.54 -12.70
N ASP A 19 -4.00 6.00 -11.59
CA ASP A 19 -3.44 7.33 -11.43
C ASP A 19 -2.60 7.68 -12.68
N GLU A 20 -2.89 8.82 -13.32
CA GLU A 20 -2.27 9.28 -14.59
C GLU A 20 -0.74 9.40 -14.51
N ARG A 21 -0.17 9.25 -13.30
CA ARG A 21 1.27 9.24 -12.99
C ARG A 21 2.04 8.00 -13.49
N GLY A 22 1.36 7.02 -14.08
CA GLY A 22 1.97 5.77 -14.52
C GLY A 22 2.41 4.87 -13.35
N PRO A 23 3.09 3.74 -13.63
CA PRO A 23 3.42 2.77 -12.60
C PRO A 23 4.50 3.32 -11.65
N LEU A 24 4.16 3.45 -10.36
CA LEU A 24 5.08 3.87 -9.30
C LEU A 24 6.37 3.01 -9.30
N PRO A 25 7.58 3.56 -9.47
CA PRO A 25 8.80 2.76 -9.56
C PRO A 25 9.08 1.91 -8.32
N THR A 26 9.62 0.70 -8.51
CA THR A 26 9.94 -0.23 -7.40
C THR A 26 10.98 0.35 -6.45
N SER A 27 11.95 1.13 -6.96
CA SER A 27 12.95 1.83 -6.14
C SER A 27 12.29 2.82 -5.19
N VAL A 28 11.42 3.69 -5.71
CA VAL A 28 10.69 4.68 -4.91
C VAL A 28 9.89 4.02 -3.78
N ILE A 29 9.24 2.88 -4.07
CA ILE A 29 8.53 2.13 -3.02
C ILE A 29 9.49 1.62 -1.95
N LYS A 30 10.63 1.05 -2.34
CA LYS A 30 11.64 0.56 -1.38
C LYS A 30 12.21 1.69 -0.53
N ASP A 31 12.46 2.85 -1.13
CA ASP A 31 12.99 4.03 -0.43
C ASP A 31 11.96 4.54 0.59
N LEU A 32 10.68 4.66 0.20
CA LEU A 32 9.59 5.01 1.12
C LEU A 32 9.50 4.04 2.30
N LEU A 33 9.58 2.73 2.05
CA LEU A 33 9.53 1.73 3.13
C LEU A 33 10.72 1.88 4.09
N LYS A 34 11.91 2.16 3.56
CA LYS A 34 13.11 2.38 4.37
C LYS A 34 13.00 3.64 5.22
N GLU A 35 12.56 4.75 4.64
CA GLU A 35 12.35 6.01 5.36
C GLU A 35 11.30 5.87 6.46
N TRP A 36 10.20 5.15 6.18
CA TRP A 36 9.17 4.89 7.19
C TRP A 36 9.72 4.15 8.42
N GLU A 37 10.49 3.08 8.22
CA GLU A 37 11.07 2.34 9.36
C GLU A 37 12.05 3.21 10.16
N ALA A 38 12.81 4.09 9.49
CA ALA A 38 13.70 5.03 10.15
C ALA A 38 12.93 6.06 11.00
N VAL A 39 11.84 6.64 10.46
CA VAL A 39 10.97 7.55 11.20
C VAL A 39 10.34 6.85 12.40
N ARG A 40 9.80 5.63 12.21
CA ARG A 40 9.17 4.86 13.29
C ARG A 40 10.16 4.55 14.41
N ALA A 41 11.39 4.15 14.07
CA ALA A 41 12.43 3.88 15.05
C ALA A 41 12.79 5.13 15.87
N MET A 42 13.03 6.27 15.19
CA MET A 42 13.36 7.53 15.85
C MET A 42 12.22 8.00 16.77
N VAL A 43 10.97 7.96 16.29
CA VAL A 43 9.84 8.42 17.11
C VAL A 43 9.65 7.51 18.34
N LEU A 44 9.79 6.20 18.19
CA LEU A 44 9.64 5.26 19.31
C LEU A 44 10.75 5.40 20.37
N GLU A 45 11.97 5.71 19.94
CA GLU A 45 13.13 5.90 20.83
C GLU A 45 13.00 7.16 21.68
N TRP A 46 12.55 8.26 21.08
CA TRP A 46 12.63 9.59 21.72
C TRP A 46 11.30 10.10 22.30
N HIS A 47 10.16 9.52 21.92
CA HIS A 47 8.87 10.01 22.40
C HIS A 47 8.57 9.51 23.83
N PRO A 48 8.21 10.40 24.77
CA PRO A 48 7.97 10.01 26.16
C PRO A 48 6.76 9.09 26.35
N ASN A 49 5.77 9.18 25.46
CA ASN A 49 4.64 8.25 25.44
C ASN A 49 4.81 7.24 24.29
N GLN A 50 5.49 6.13 24.57
CA GLN A 50 5.75 5.07 23.60
C GLN A 50 4.49 4.32 23.16
N ALA A 51 3.49 4.21 24.05
CA ALA A 51 2.25 3.51 23.75
C ALA A 51 1.44 4.23 22.66
N ASP A 52 1.29 5.55 22.78
CA ASP A 52 0.54 6.35 21.81
C ASP A 52 1.22 6.34 20.44
N VAL A 53 2.55 6.52 20.39
CA VAL A 53 3.27 6.51 19.11
C VAL A 53 3.31 5.13 18.47
N SER A 54 3.35 4.06 19.28
CA SER A 54 3.24 2.69 18.76
C SER A 54 1.87 2.49 18.10
N ARG A 55 0.79 2.90 18.77
CA ARG A 55 -0.57 2.83 18.23
C ARG A 55 -0.73 3.62 16.93
N ILE A 56 -0.18 4.83 16.87
CA ILE A 56 -0.21 5.67 15.65
C ILE A 56 0.61 5.01 14.53
N GLY A 57 1.79 4.48 14.86
CA GLY A 57 2.65 3.78 13.92
C GLY A 57 1.99 2.52 13.34
N ASP A 58 1.28 1.77 14.18
CA ASP A 58 0.55 0.57 13.74
C ASP A 58 -0.63 0.94 12.84
N LEU A 59 -1.39 1.98 13.20
CA LEU A 59 -2.47 2.51 12.35
C LEU A 59 -1.97 2.98 10.99
N TYR A 60 -0.80 3.65 10.94
CA TYR A 60 -0.20 4.09 9.69
C TYR A 60 0.35 2.91 8.87
N ASN A 61 0.91 1.91 9.54
CA ASN A 61 1.36 0.67 8.90
C ASN A 61 0.20 -0.03 8.19
N ASP A 62 -0.95 -0.15 8.86
CA ASP A 62 -2.11 -0.87 8.34
C ASP A 62 -2.79 -0.13 7.19
N ASN A 63 -2.95 1.19 7.31
CA ASN A 63 -3.71 1.99 6.35
C ASN A 63 -2.88 2.46 5.15
N ALA A 64 -1.59 2.74 5.33
CA ALA A 64 -0.74 3.31 4.28
C ALA A 64 0.37 2.35 3.84
N ILE A 65 1.24 1.93 4.76
CA ILE A 65 2.47 1.22 4.38
C ILE A 65 2.19 -0.17 3.81
N ASN A 66 1.18 -0.87 4.34
CA ASN A 66 0.79 -2.19 3.86
C ASN A 66 0.32 -2.19 2.40
N PHE A 67 -0.22 -1.08 1.88
CA PHE A 67 -0.53 -0.95 0.46
C PHE A 67 0.73 -1.08 -0.40
N PHE A 68 1.79 -0.35 -0.04
CA PHE A 68 3.07 -0.38 -0.76
C PHE A 68 3.79 -1.74 -0.64
N ARG A 69 3.75 -2.37 0.54
CA ARG A 69 4.26 -3.74 0.73
C ARG A 69 3.54 -4.74 -0.18
N LYS A 70 2.21 -4.61 -0.34
CA LYS A 70 1.41 -5.45 -1.25
C LYS A 70 1.81 -5.24 -2.72
N ILE A 71 2.09 -4.00 -3.12
CA ILE A 71 2.58 -3.72 -4.48
C ILE A 71 3.90 -4.46 -4.74
N LEU A 72 4.88 -4.37 -3.82
CA LEU A 72 6.15 -5.08 -3.97
C LEU A 72 5.96 -6.59 -4.07
N LYS A 73 5.13 -7.17 -3.19
CA LYS A 73 4.83 -8.61 -3.20
C LYS A 73 4.16 -9.06 -4.50
N LYS A 74 3.29 -8.22 -5.09
CA LYS A 74 2.68 -8.50 -6.40
C LYS A 74 3.75 -8.53 -7.50
N ARG A 75 4.66 -7.55 -7.51
CA ARG A 75 5.74 -7.44 -8.51
C ARG A 75 6.76 -8.57 -8.41
N GLU A 76 7.12 -8.96 -7.19
CA GLU A 76 8.02 -10.09 -6.95
C GLU A 76 7.45 -11.38 -7.54
N LYS A 77 6.17 -11.69 -7.24
CA LYS A 77 5.49 -12.85 -7.83
C LYS A 77 5.44 -12.81 -9.35
N GLN A 78 5.18 -11.65 -9.95
CA GLN A 78 5.18 -11.47 -11.40
C GLN A 78 6.57 -11.71 -11.99
N SER A 79 7.62 -11.19 -11.35
CA SER A 79 9.01 -11.39 -11.76
C SER A 79 9.41 -12.87 -11.67
N THR A 80 9.07 -13.55 -10.58
CA THR A 80 9.32 -14.98 -10.39
C THR A 80 8.59 -15.81 -11.45
N LEU A 81 7.31 -15.53 -11.70
CA LEU A 81 6.54 -16.24 -12.73
C LEU A 81 7.11 -16.01 -14.12
N ALA A 82 7.52 -14.77 -14.44
CA ALA A 82 8.16 -14.46 -15.72
C ALA A 82 9.48 -15.22 -15.89
N MET A 83 10.26 -15.42 -14.82
CA MET A 83 11.47 -16.24 -14.87
C MET A 83 11.12 -17.70 -15.17
N PHE A 84 10.16 -18.30 -14.46
CA PHE A 84 9.73 -19.68 -14.70
C PHE A 84 9.16 -19.94 -16.10
N VAL A 85 8.46 -18.97 -16.68
CA VAL A 85 7.87 -19.12 -18.03
C VAL A 85 8.92 -18.92 -19.13
N ASN A 86 9.98 -18.16 -18.86
CA ASN A 86 11.01 -17.83 -19.85
C ASN A 86 12.28 -18.70 -19.73
N ASP A 87 12.43 -19.51 -18.67
CA ASP A 87 13.45 -20.56 -18.57
C ASP A 87 12.85 -21.91 -19.04
N PRO A 88 13.29 -22.47 -20.18
CA PRO A 88 12.81 -23.76 -20.71
C PRO A 88 13.33 -25.00 -19.96
#